data_AF-A0A560DP95-F1
#
_entry.id   AF-A0A560DP95-F1
#
_cell.length_a   1.000
_cell.length_b   1.000
_cell.length_c   1.000
_cell.angle_alpha   90.00
_cell.angle_beta   90.00
_cell.angle_gamma   90.00
#
_symmetry.space_group_name_H-M   'P 1'
#
loop_
_entity.id
_entity.type
_entity.pdbx_description
1 polymer ?
#
loop_
_entity_poly.entity_id
_entity_poly.type
_entity_poly.pdbx_seq_one_letter_code
_entity_poly.pdbx_strand_id
1 'polypeptide(L)'
;MDGGWRLAGWQWRFLIEDLPACLLGLLCLVLLADTPDKAARLTPREREALLDELAGEKHDRLRKDFWAAMEDVRVVMLTGITFAFTISSYGIGIWLPLILKSRNLNNMQVGWLSAMAYFFVTIGM
;
A
#
# COMPACT_ATOMS: atom_id res chain seq x y z
N MET A 1 20.71 20.07 12.61
CA MET A 1 21.71 19.43 11.73
C MET A 1 21.34 19.82 10.32
N ASP A 2 21.84 20.97 9.88
CA ASP A 2 21.66 21.44 8.51
C ASP A 2 22.58 20.59 7.63
N GLY A 3 21.97 19.67 6.89
CA GLY A 3 22.68 18.76 5.99
C GLY A 3 23.44 19.58 4.95
N GLY A 4 24.72 19.24 4.75
CA GLY A 4 25.58 19.89 3.76
C GLY A 4 24.83 20.00 2.43
N TRP A 5 24.73 21.24 1.91
CA TRP A 5 24.01 21.71 0.71
C TRP A 5 22.89 22.74 0.93
N ARG A 6 22.70 23.33 2.13
CA ARG A 6 21.66 24.36 2.39
C ARG A 6 20.22 23.82 2.27
N LEU A 7 20.04 22.50 2.26
CA LEU A 7 18.72 21.89 2.33
C LEU A 7 18.27 21.74 3.78
N ALA A 8 17.03 22.11 4.05
CA ALA A 8 16.42 21.92 5.35
C ALA A 8 16.29 20.41 5.64
N GLY A 9 16.46 19.99 6.90
CA GLY A 9 16.44 18.57 7.28
C GLY A 9 15.17 17.80 6.91
N TRP A 10 14.07 18.48 6.59
CA TRP A 10 12.86 17.85 6.07
C TRP A 10 12.96 17.46 4.58
N GLN A 11 13.71 18.22 3.77
CA GLN A 11 13.90 17.93 2.34
C GLN A 11 14.75 16.67 2.15
N TRP A 12 15.72 16.45 3.04
CA TRP A 12 16.52 15.23 3.08
C TRP A 12 15.68 13.99 3.38
N ARG A 13 14.59 14.10 4.17
CA ARG A 13 13.70 12.96 4.43
C ARG A 13 12.96 12.54 3.16
N PHE A 14 12.39 13.48 2.42
CA PHE A 14 11.76 13.21 1.13
C PHE A 14 12.77 12.61 0.14
N LEU A 15 13.97 13.19 0.03
CA LEU A 15 14.98 12.65 -0.89
C LEU A 15 15.43 11.22 -0.54
N ILE A 16 15.59 10.89 0.75
CA ILE A 16 16.05 9.56 1.16
C ILE A 16 14.93 8.51 1.05
N GLU A 17 13.68 8.90 1.32
CA GLU A 17 12.52 7.99 1.32
C GLU A 17 11.92 7.82 -0.08
N ASP A 18 11.76 8.91 -0.84
CA ASP A 18 11.10 8.89 -2.14
C ASP A 18 12.02 8.49 -3.30
N LEU A 19 13.34 8.75 -3.21
CA LEU A 19 14.26 8.44 -4.31
C LEU A 19 14.34 6.92 -4.60
N PRO A 20 14.42 6.02 -3.61
CA PRO A 20 14.27 4.59 -3.83
C PRO A 20 12.90 4.21 -4.41
N ALA A 21 11.82 4.85 -3.95
CA ALA A 21 10.47 4.61 -4.46
C ALA A 21 10.33 5.02 -5.93
N CYS A 22 10.87 6.19 -6.32
CA CYS A 22 10.92 6.63 -7.72
C CYS A 22 11.76 5.68 -8.58
N LEU A 23 12.90 5.21 -8.07
CA LEU A 23 13.74 4.25 -8.77
C LEU A 23 13.00 2.93 -8.99
N LEU A 24 12.32 2.41 -7.95
CA LEU A 24 11.49 1.22 -8.06
C LEU A 24 10.31 1.42 -9.01
N GLY A 25 9.68 2.59 -9.02
CA GLY A 25 8.64 2.94 -9.98
C GLY A 25 9.15 2.91 -11.42
N LEU A 26 10.34 3.46 -11.66
CA LEU A 26 10.99 3.40 -12.97
C LEU A 26 11.36 1.96 -13.35
N LEU A 27 11.87 1.17 -12.40
CA LEU A 27 12.14 -0.25 -12.60
C LEU A 27 10.86 -1.02 -12.89
N CYS A 28 9.74 -0.69 -12.24
CA CYS A 28 8.44 -1.29 -12.51
C CYS A 28 7.99 -1.01 -13.94
N LEU A 29 8.16 0.22 -14.44
CA LEU A 29 7.85 0.55 -15.85
C LEU A 29 8.70 -0.22 -16.87
N VAL A 30 9.92 -0.64 -16.48
CA VAL A 30 10.81 -1.40 -17.35
C VAL A 30 10.63 -2.92 -17.20
N LEU A 31 10.30 -3.40 -15.99
CA LEU A 31 10.21 -4.82 -15.65
C LEU A 31 8.79 -5.39 -15.76
N LEU A 32 7.76 -4.57 -15.56
CA LEU A 32 6.36 -5.00 -15.60
C LEU A 32 5.83 -4.87 -17.03
N ALA A 33 5.71 -6.00 -17.71
CA ALA A 33 5.13 -6.06 -19.04
C ALA A 33 3.59 -5.89 -18.94
N ASP A 34 3.07 -4.77 -19.40
CA ASP A 34 1.64 -4.38 -19.41
C ASP A 34 0.69 -5.34 -20.14
N THR A 35 1.19 -6.39 -20.78
CA THR A 35 0.35 -7.29 -21.60
C THR A 35 0.96 -8.68 -21.66
N PRO A 36 0.16 -9.76 -21.54
CA PRO A 36 0.65 -11.13 -21.74
C PRO A 36 1.30 -11.35 -23.13
N ASP A 37 1.02 -10.45 -24.09
CA ASP A 37 1.68 -10.40 -25.40
C ASP A 37 3.14 -9.91 -25.37
N LYS A 38 3.49 -9.05 -24.40
CA LYS A 38 4.83 -8.47 -24.22
C LYS A 38 5.66 -9.17 -23.14
N ALA A 39 5.08 -10.16 -22.48
CA ALA A 39 5.77 -10.94 -21.46
C ALA A 39 6.81 -11.85 -22.12
N ALA A 40 8.03 -11.32 -22.29
CA ALA A 40 9.18 -12.04 -22.86
C ALA A 40 9.61 -13.29 -22.06
N ARG A 41 8.98 -13.55 -20.90
CA ARG A 41 9.27 -14.69 -20.01
C ARG A 41 8.20 -15.79 -20.00
N LEU A 42 7.14 -15.69 -20.81
CA LEU A 42 6.10 -16.73 -20.88
C LEU A 42 6.43 -17.72 -22.00
N THR A 43 6.56 -19.00 -21.64
CA THR A 43 6.71 -20.09 -22.60
C THR A 43 5.42 -20.20 -23.45
N PRO A 44 5.47 -20.60 -24.73
CA PRO A 44 4.28 -20.64 -25.59
C PRO A 44 3.09 -21.42 -25.00
N ARG A 45 3.38 -22.50 -24.25
CA ARG A 45 2.37 -23.29 -23.52
C ARG A 45 1.68 -22.54 -22.38
N GLU A 46 2.40 -21.70 -21.64
CA GLU A 46 1.83 -20.93 -20.52
C GLU A 46 0.98 -19.77 -21.04
N ARG A 47 1.38 -19.19 -22.19
CA ARG A 47 0.57 -18.18 -22.88
C ARG A 47 -0.74 -18.75 -23.40
N GLU A 48 -0.71 -19.94 -24.02
CA GLU A 48 -1.94 -20.61 -24.47
C GLU A 48 -2.83 -20.99 -23.28
N ALA A 49 -2.28 -21.53 -22.20
CA ALA A 49 -3.05 -21.86 -21.00
C ALA A 49 -3.71 -20.61 -20.37
N LEU A 50 -2.99 -19.48 -20.30
CA LEU A 50 -3.54 -18.22 -19.80
C LEU A 50 -4.62 -17.65 -20.72
N LEU A 51 -4.46 -17.75 -22.04
CA LEU A 51 -5.47 -17.30 -23.00
C LEU A 51 -6.73 -18.15 -22.95
N ASP A 52 -6.59 -19.46 -22.72
CA ASP A 52 -7.73 -20.38 -22.58
C ASP A 52 -8.47 -20.14 -21.25
N GLU A 53 -7.74 -19.87 -20.15
CA GLU A 53 -8.31 -19.46 -18.86
C GLU A 53 -9.03 -18.10 -18.96
N LEU A 54 -8.41 -17.10 -19.60
CA LEU A 54 -9.04 -15.79 -19.85
C LEU A 54 -10.25 -15.88 -20.78
N ALA A 55 -10.25 -16.80 -21.75
CA ALA A 55 -11.41 -17.04 -22.61
C ALA A 55 -12.52 -17.81 -21.87
N GLY A 56 -12.14 -18.63 -20.88
CA GLY A 56 -13.04 -19.33 -19.95
C GLY A 56 -13.66 -18.42 -18.89
N GLU A 57 -12.96 -17.35 -18.49
CA GLU A 57 -13.54 -16.20 -17.80
C GLU A 57 -14.50 -15.47 -18.75
N LYS A 58 -15.69 -16.05 -18.93
CA LYS A 58 -16.87 -15.24 -19.18
C LYS A 58 -16.80 -14.12 -18.17
N HIS A 59 -16.63 -12.88 -18.63
CA HIS A 59 -16.95 -11.68 -17.88
C HIS A 59 -18.38 -11.87 -17.38
N ASP A 60 -18.52 -12.52 -16.24
CA ASP A 60 -19.78 -12.80 -15.59
C ASP A 60 -20.21 -11.45 -15.10
N ARG A 61 -20.94 -10.77 -16.00
CA ARG A 61 -21.36 -9.38 -15.99
C ARG A 61 -20.65 -8.59 -14.91
N LEU A 62 -19.61 -7.83 -15.28
CA LEU A 62 -19.25 -6.63 -14.54
C LEU A 62 -20.56 -5.99 -14.09
N ARG A 63 -20.90 -6.10 -12.80
CA ARG A 63 -22.11 -5.50 -12.23
C ARG A 63 -21.84 -4.00 -12.32
N LYS A 64 -22.18 -3.42 -13.47
CA LYS A 64 -21.98 -2.00 -13.78
C LYS A 64 -22.92 -1.10 -12.96
N ASP A 65 -23.78 -1.71 -12.16
CA ASP A 65 -24.72 -1.02 -11.29
C ASP A 65 -24.08 -0.75 -9.93
N PHE A 66 -23.35 0.37 -9.85
CA PHE A 66 -22.81 0.91 -8.60
C PHE A 66 -23.88 0.99 -7.49
N TRP A 67 -25.10 1.37 -7.86
CA TRP A 67 -26.24 1.44 -6.95
C TRP A 67 -26.67 0.06 -6.41
N ALA A 68 -26.66 -0.98 -7.26
CA ALA A 68 -26.99 -2.35 -6.83
C ALA A 68 -25.93 -2.94 -5.89
N ALA A 69 -24.68 -2.46 -5.98
CA ALA A 69 -23.64 -2.81 -5.01
C ALA A 69 -23.84 -2.11 -3.65
N MET A 70 -24.36 -0.88 -3.62
CA MET A 70 -24.65 -0.16 -2.37
C MET A 70 -25.88 -0.67 -1.62
N GLU A 71 -26.83 -1.31 -2.32
CA GLU A 71 -28.00 -1.93 -1.68
C GLU A 71 -27.71 -3.31 -1.06
N ASP A 72 -26.58 -3.92 -1.41
CA ASP A 72 -26.19 -5.21 -0.84
C ASP A 72 -25.67 -5.02 0.60
N VAL A 73 -26.41 -5.57 1.57
CA VAL A 73 -26.07 -5.53 3.01
C VAL A 73 -24.68 -6.08 3.28
N ARG A 74 -24.21 -7.09 2.51
CA ARG A 74 -22.86 -7.63 2.68
C ARG A 74 -21.81 -6.63 2.25
N VAL A 75 -22.03 -5.88 1.17
CA VAL A 75 -21.11 -4.83 0.69
C VAL A 75 -21.06 -3.69 1.70
N VAL A 76 -22.20 -3.24 2.22
CA VAL A 76 -22.23 -2.18 3.25
C VAL A 76 -21.56 -2.63 4.55
N MET A 77 -21.80 -3.87 5.00
CA MET A 77 -21.13 -4.43 6.18
C MET A 77 -19.61 -4.54 5.98
N LEU A 78 -19.16 -5.12 4.88
CA LEU A 78 -17.73 -5.23 4.56
C LEU A 78 -17.07 -3.86 4.44
N THR A 79 -17.76 -2.90 3.83
CA THR A 79 -17.31 -1.50 3.74
C THR A 79 -17.22 -0.87 5.12
N GLY A 80 -18.22 -1.07 5.98
CA GLY A 80 -18.21 -0.56 7.34
C GLY A 80 -17.07 -1.14 8.18
N ILE A 81 -16.81 -2.44 8.07
CA ILE A 81 -15.71 -3.12 8.77
C ILE A 81 -14.36 -2.58 8.28
N THR A 82 -14.15 -2.52 6.97
CA THR A 82 -12.90 -2.00 6.39
C THR A 82 -12.70 -0.52 6.68
N PHE A 83 -13.77 0.27 6.71
CA PHE A 83 -13.75 1.68 7.10
C PHE A 83 -13.38 1.85 8.58
N ALA A 84 -14.01 1.10 9.49
CA ALA A 84 -13.69 1.13 10.90
C ALA A 84 -12.24 0.69 11.16
N PHE A 85 -11.77 -0.35 10.45
CA PHE A 85 -10.38 -0.79 10.48
C PHE A 85 -9.43 0.32 10.01
N THR A 86 -9.75 0.96 8.88
CA THR A 86 -8.93 2.04 8.30
C THR A 86 -8.83 3.23 9.25
N ILE A 87 -9.96 3.69 9.81
CA ILE A 87 -9.98 4.77 10.80
C ILE A 87 -9.16 4.40 12.03
N SER A 88 -9.33 3.19 12.54
CA SER A 88 -8.62 2.73 13.74
C SER A 88 -7.11 2.67 13.49
N SER A 89 -6.69 2.17 12.33
CA SER A 89 -5.29 2.09 11.93
C SER A 89 -4.64 3.48 11.83
N TYR A 90 -5.28 4.43 11.15
CA TYR A 90 -4.79 5.81 11.10
C TYR A 90 -4.84 6.52 12.46
N GLY A 91 -5.88 6.25 13.26
CA GLY A 91 -6.03 6.77 14.61
C GLY A 91 -4.86 6.37 15.50
N ILE A 92 -4.52 5.08 15.55
CA ILE A 92 -3.37 4.58 16.29
C ILE A 92 -2.09 5.24 15.76
N GLY A 93 -1.94 5.34 14.44
CA GLY A 93 -0.71 5.86 13.86
C GLY A 93 -0.39 7.32 14.15
N ILE A 94 -1.43 8.15 14.28
CA ILE A 94 -1.29 9.57 14.60
C ILE A 94 -1.20 9.78 16.12
N TRP A 95 -2.05 9.09 16.89
CA TRP A 95 -2.22 9.39 18.31
C TRP A 95 -1.22 8.68 19.21
N LEU A 96 -0.74 7.50 18.85
CA LEU A 96 0.28 6.78 19.62
C LEU A 96 1.56 7.61 19.82
N PRO A 97 2.21 8.15 18.78
CA PRO A 97 3.40 8.99 18.97
C PRO A 97 3.08 10.30 19.70
N LEU A 98 1.88 10.86 19.53
CA LEU A 98 1.45 12.08 20.20
C LEU A 98 1.32 11.88 21.73
N ILE A 99 0.72 10.77 22.15
CA ILE A 99 0.59 10.38 23.56
C ILE A 99 1.97 10.08 24.17
N LEU A 100 2.86 9.43 23.41
CA LEU A 100 4.22 9.16 23.89
C LEU A 100 5.03 10.46 24.04
N LYS A 101 4.83 11.42 23.13
CA LYS A 101 5.49 12.73 23.19
C LYS A 101 5.01 13.60 24.36
N SER A 102 3.73 13.48 24.78
CA SER A 102 3.20 14.20 25.94
C SER A 102 3.80 13.72 27.28
N ARG A 103 4.46 12.56 27.30
CA ARG A 103 5.16 11.99 28.47
C ARG A 103 6.60 12.50 28.63
N ASN A 104 7.01 13.57 27.95
CA ASN A 104 8.38 14.12 27.95
C ASN A 104 9.46 13.10 27.51
N LEU A 105 9.09 12.09 26.71
CA LEU A 105 10.05 11.14 26.13
C LEU A 105 10.86 11.80 25.01
N ASN A 106 12.10 11.37 24.83
CA ASN A 106 12.95 11.85 23.73
C ASN A 106 12.37 11.39 22.38
N ASN A 107 12.49 12.22 21.33
CA ASN A 107 11.99 11.91 19.98
C ASN A 107 12.49 10.54 19.45
N MET A 108 13.73 10.16 19.80
CA MET A 108 14.28 8.84 19.45
C MET A 108 13.51 7.70 20.13
N GLN A 109 13.17 7.83 21.41
CA GLN A 109 12.42 6.82 22.18
C GLN A 109 10.99 6.69 21.66
N VAL A 110 10.35 7.81 21.33
CA VAL A 110 9.02 7.82 20.69
C VAL A 110 9.09 7.07 19.36
N GLY A 111 10.09 7.35 18.52
CA GLY A 111 10.28 6.67 17.23
C GLY A 111 10.43 5.16 17.37
N TRP A 112 11.29 4.68 18.28
CA TRP A 112 11.50 3.25 18.52
C TRP A 112 10.25 2.54 19.07
N LEU A 113 9.55 3.15 20.03
CA LEU A 113 8.33 2.57 20.60
C LEU A 113 7.20 2.49 19.56
N SER A 114 7.03 3.54 18.74
CA SER A 114 6.08 3.51 17.64
C SER A 114 6.45 2.46 16.59
N ALA A 115 7.72 2.37 16.19
CA ALA A 115 8.19 1.37 15.23
C ALA A 115 7.94 -0.07 15.71
N MET A 116 8.20 -0.35 17.00
CA MET A 116 7.95 -1.66 17.59
C MET A 116 6.47 -2.03 17.55
N ALA A 117 5.57 -1.09 17.87
CA ALA A 117 4.13 -1.33 17.77
C ALA A 117 3.70 -1.71 16.35
N TYR A 118 4.19 -1.00 15.33
CA TYR A 118 3.90 -1.33 13.94
C TYR A 118 4.49 -2.67 13.50
N PHE A 119 5.69 -3.02 13.96
CA PHE A 119 6.31 -4.31 13.66
C PHE A 119 5.44 -5.49 14.13
N PHE A 120 4.88 -5.40 15.34
CA PHE A 120 3.95 -6.42 15.84
C PHE A 120 2.65 -6.50 15.03
N VAL A 121 2.13 -5.37 14.56
CA VAL A 121 0.96 -5.35 13.66
C VAL A 121 1.28 -6.06 12.35
N THR A 122 2.43 -5.80 11.75
CA THR A 122 2.82 -6.42 10.47
C THR A 122 3.04 -7.93 10.59
N ILE A 123 3.55 -8.43 11.71
CA ILE A 123 3.72 -9.88 11.94
C ILE A 123 2.39 -10.58 12.21
N GLY A 124 1.44 -9.87 12.83
CA GLY A 124 0.14 -10.43 13.19
C GLY A 124 -0.86 -10.53 12.02
N MET A 125 -0.62 -9.82 10.91
CA MET A 125 -1.39 -9.93 9.67
C MET A 125 -0.86 -11.07 8.79
#